data_AF-A0A9R1WRK7-F1
#
_entry.id   AF-A0A9R1WRK7-F1
#
_cell.length_a   1.000
_cell.length_b   1.000
_cell.length_c   1.000
_cell.angle_alpha   90.00
_cell.angle_beta   90.00
_cell.angle_gamma   90.00
#
_symmetry.space_group_name_H-M   'P 1'
#
loop_
_entity.id
_entity.type
_entity.pdbx_description
1 polymer ?
#
loop_
_entity_poly.entity_id
_entity_poly.type
_entity_poly.pdbx_seq_one_letter_code
_entity_poly.pdbx_strand_id
1 'polypeptide(L)'
;MLWVATKSTIEGEFNMNMQKIRDISPSAYEHLTARDPSSRCRAFYGGGLACEAVENGMAECFNAIIVDARKKPLLTMLKEI
;
A
#
# COMPACT_ATOMS: atom_id res chain seq x y z
N MET A 1 -1.48 -11.01 7.83
CA MET A 1 -1.56 -11.82 6.59
C MET A 1 -1.42 -10.96 5.36
N LEU A 2 -2.19 -9.86 5.21
CA LEU A 2 -2.01 -8.89 4.11
C LEU A 2 -0.56 -8.39 3.99
N TRP A 3 0.01 -7.89 5.10
CA TRP A 3 1.39 -7.40 5.15
C TRP A 3 2.46 -8.44 4.84
N VAL A 4 2.14 -9.72 5.04
CA VAL A 4 3.06 -10.83 4.73
C VAL A 4 3.02 -11.11 3.23
N ALA A 5 1.83 -11.08 2.62
CA ALA A 5 1.67 -11.19 1.17
C ALA A 5 2.35 -10.01 0.45
N THR A 6 2.11 -8.77 0.86
CA THR A 6 2.67 -7.59 0.17
C THR A 6 4.20 -7.54 0.26
N LYS A 7 4.79 -7.98 1.38
CA LYS A 7 6.25 -8.02 1.56
C LYS A 7 6.94 -9.23 0.90
N SER A 8 6.20 -10.20 0.35
CA SER A 8 6.78 -11.34 -0.37
C SER A 8 7.65 -10.85 -1.53
N THR A 9 8.86 -11.39 -1.60
CA THR A 9 9.84 -11.09 -2.66
C THR A 9 9.73 -12.05 -3.84
N ILE A 10 8.99 -13.14 -3.67
CA ILE A 10 8.81 -14.21 -4.65
C ILE A 10 7.30 -14.38 -4.91
N GLU A 11 6.92 -14.51 -6.18
CA GLU A 11 5.51 -14.64 -6.59
C GLU A 11 4.83 -15.86 -5.95
N GLY A 12 5.57 -16.96 -5.80
CA GLY A 12 5.08 -18.17 -5.13
C GLY A 12 4.64 -17.93 -3.69
N GLU A 13 5.41 -17.17 -2.91
CA GLU A 13 5.06 -16.81 -1.53
C GLU A 13 3.86 -15.87 -1.48
N PHE A 14 3.80 -14.90 -2.40
CA PHE A 14 2.64 -14.01 -2.53
C PHE A 14 1.37 -14.82 -2.77
N ASN A 15 1.40 -15.75 -3.73
CA ASN A 15 0.26 -16.59 -4.07
C ASN A 15 -0.19 -17.48 -2.91
N MET A 16 0.75 -18.09 -2.18
CA MET A 16 0.42 -18.87 -0.97
C MET A 16 -0.23 -18.02 0.11
N ASN A 17 0.27 -16.81 0.34
CA ASN A 17 -0.29 -15.90 1.35
C ASN A 17 -1.66 -15.36 0.93
N MET A 18 -1.88 -15.10 -0.35
CA MET A 18 -3.18 -14.71 -0.91
C MET A 18 -4.21 -15.84 -0.81
N GLN A 19 -3.82 -17.11 -1.00
CA GLN A 19 -4.70 -18.26 -0.75
C GLN A 19 -5.13 -18.35 0.71
N LYS A 20 -4.20 -18.17 1.66
CA LYS A 20 -4.57 -18.13 3.09
C LYS A 20 -5.55 -17.00 3.42
N ILE A 21 -5.44 -15.85 2.76
CA ILE A 21 -6.40 -14.75 2.92
C ILE A 21 -7.77 -15.14 2.36
N ARG A 22 -7.81 -15.84 1.22
CA ARG A 22 -9.05 -16.36 0.62
C ARG A 22 -9.77 -17.33 1.54
N ASP A 23 -9.03 -18.24 2.17
CA ASP A 23 -9.59 -19.25 3.07
C ASP A 23 -10.24 -18.62 4.31
N ILE A 24 -9.73 -17.47 4.77
CA ILE A 24 -10.22 -16.75 5.95
C ILE A 24 -11.35 -15.78 5.57
N SER A 25 -11.22 -15.10 4.44
CA SER A 25 -12.21 -14.15 3.95
C SER A 25 -12.14 -14.04 2.42
N PRO A 26 -13.08 -14.67 1.71
CA PRO A 26 -13.21 -14.53 0.26
C PRO A 26 -13.41 -13.08 -0.18
N SER A 27 -14.19 -12.30 0.60
CA SER A 27 -14.42 -10.87 0.32
C SER A 27 -13.15 -10.03 0.44
N ALA A 28 -12.29 -10.31 1.44
CA ALA A 28 -11.00 -9.63 1.55
C ALA A 28 -10.08 -9.98 0.38
N TYR A 29 -10.05 -11.25 -0.04
CA TYR A 29 -9.32 -11.68 -1.23
C TYR A 29 -9.77 -10.93 -2.48
N GLU A 30 -11.08 -10.88 -2.74
CA GLU A 30 -11.65 -10.15 -3.88
C GLU A 30 -11.28 -8.67 -3.86
N HIS A 31 -11.39 -8.00 -2.71
CA HIS A 31 -10.98 -6.60 -2.55
C HIS A 31 -9.50 -6.36 -2.84
N LEU A 32 -8.65 -7.31 -2.49
CA LEU A 32 -7.20 -7.22 -2.70
C LEU A 32 -6.82 -7.54 -4.15
N THR A 33 -7.52 -8.47 -4.81
CA THR A 33 -7.31 -8.81 -6.22
C THR A 33 -7.98 -7.84 -7.20
N ALA A 34 -9.01 -7.10 -6.77
CA ALA A 34 -9.68 -6.08 -7.57
C ALA A 34 -8.76 -4.91 -7.94
N ARG A 35 -7.64 -4.77 -7.23
CA ARG A 35 -6.61 -3.76 -7.49
C ARG A 35 -5.37 -4.46 -8.01
N ASP A 36 -4.71 -3.86 -8.99
CA ASP A 36 -3.60 -4.47 -9.71
C ASP A 36 -2.51 -5.03 -8.75
N PRO A 37 -2.26 -6.36 -8.75
CA PRO A 37 -1.29 -7.00 -7.87
C PRO A 37 0.15 -6.53 -8.09
N SER A 38 0.49 -6.13 -9.33
CA SER A 38 1.83 -5.70 -9.71
C SER A 38 2.23 -4.39 -9.01
N SER A 39 1.25 -3.58 -8.62
CA SER A 39 1.47 -2.34 -7.91
C SER A 39 1.74 -2.48 -6.40
N ARG A 40 1.57 -3.67 -5.80
CA ARG A 40 1.48 -3.82 -4.32
C ARG A 40 2.29 -4.95 -3.69
N CYS A 41 2.99 -5.75 -4.46
CA CYS A 41 3.87 -6.77 -3.91
C CYS A 41 5.26 -6.68 -4.51
N ARG A 42 6.26 -6.79 -3.64
CA ARG A 42 7.67 -6.70 -4.02
C ARG A 42 8.06 -7.76 -5.05
N ALA A 43 7.39 -8.91 -5.05
CA ALA A 43 7.55 -9.97 -6.03
C ALA A 43 7.35 -9.53 -7.49
N PHE A 44 6.59 -8.46 -7.74
CA PHE A 44 6.26 -7.99 -9.08
C PHE A 44 7.03 -6.71 -9.50
N TYR A 45 7.88 -6.15 -8.63
CA TYR A 45 8.75 -5.03 -9.01
C TYR A 45 9.96 -5.54 -9.80
N GLY A 46 10.35 -4.82 -10.85
CA GLY A 46 11.56 -5.12 -11.61
C GLY A 46 12.81 -5.11 -10.72
N GLY A 47 13.70 -6.09 -10.92
CA GLY A 47 14.93 -6.23 -10.15
C GLY A 47 15.76 -4.94 -10.14
N GLY A 48 16.11 -4.46 -8.94
CA GLY A 48 16.91 -3.24 -8.73
C GLY A 48 16.21 -2.14 -7.91
N LEU A 49 14.89 -2.23 -7.72
CA LEU A 49 14.15 -1.32 -6.84
C LEU A 49 14.08 -1.92 -5.43
N ALA A 50 15.12 -1.69 -4.62
CA ALA A 50 15.10 -1.99 -3.19
C ALA A 50 14.22 -0.98 -2.43
N CYS A 51 12.93 -0.90 -2.80
CA CYS A 51 11.98 -0.04 -2.11
C CYS A 51 11.30 -0.83 -1.00
N GLU A 52 11.52 -0.45 0.26
CA GLU A 52 10.75 -0.94 1.42
C GLU A 52 9.35 -0.34 1.51
N ALA A 53 9.08 0.70 0.73
CA ALA A 53 7.75 1.29 0.64
C ALA A 53 6.83 0.38 -0.20
N VAL A 54 6.27 -0.63 0.47
CA VAL A 54 5.17 -1.47 -0.03
C VAL A 54 3.81 -0.87 0.37
N GLU A 55 3.84 0.24 1.12
CA GLU A 55 2.68 0.90 1.70
C GLU A 55 2.50 2.32 1.16
N ASN A 56 1.26 2.78 1.13
CA ASN A 56 0.94 4.18 0.82
C ASN A 56 1.32 5.12 1.97
N GLY A 57 2.13 4.69 2.97
CA GLY A 57 2.36 5.42 4.21
C GLY A 57 2.85 6.85 3.98
N MET A 58 3.70 7.08 2.97
CA MET A 58 4.08 8.45 2.59
C MET A 58 2.91 9.28 2.07
N ALA A 59 2.03 8.67 1.27
CA ALA A 59 0.82 9.32 0.79
C ALA A 59 -0.21 9.54 1.91
N GLU A 60 -0.32 8.62 2.86
CA GLU A 60 -1.19 8.78 4.05
C GLU A 60 -0.68 9.88 4.97
N CYS A 61 0.62 9.90 5.28
CA CYS A 61 1.25 10.97 6.05
C CYS A 61 1.06 12.33 5.37
N PHE A 62 1.32 12.41 4.06
CA PHE A 62 1.10 13.63 3.29
C PHE A 62 -0.38 14.05 3.29
N ASN A 63 -1.31 13.11 3.09
CA ASN A 63 -2.74 13.38 3.09
C ASN A 63 -3.24 13.81 4.49
N ALA A 64 -2.70 13.25 5.57
CA ALA A 64 -3.05 13.65 6.93
C ALA A 64 -2.64 15.11 7.20
N ILE A 65 -1.45 15.51 6.75
CA ILE A 65 -0.96 16.89 6.89
C ILE A 65 -1.79 17.85 6.03
N ILE A 66 -2.00 17.52 4.75
CA ILE A 66 -2.68 18.44 3.83
C ILE A 66 -4.16 18.62 4.16
N VAL A 67 -4.83 17.60 4.70
CA VAL A 67 -6.24 17.68 5.11
C VAL A 67 -6.42 18.73 6.20
N ASP A 68 -5.50 18.80 7.17
CA ASP A 68 -5.57 19.82 8.21
C ASP A 68 -5.15 21.20 7.69
N ALA A 69 -4.08 21.24 6.88
CA ALA A 69 -3.57 22.47 6.27
C ALA A 69 -4.63 23.17 5.41
N ARG A 70 -5.45 22.42 4.66
CA ARG A 70 -6.54 22.94 3.81
C ARG A 70 -7.69 23.60 4.56
N LYS A 71 -7.82 23.38 5.88
CA LYS A 71 -8.84 24.07 6.70
C LYS A 71 -8.46 25.51 7.01
N LYS A 72 -7.21 25.89 6.75
CA LYS A 72 -6.65 27.22 7.05
C LYS A 72 -6.66 28.11 5.79
N PRO A 73 -6.74 29.45 5.94
CA PRO A 73 -6.55 30.36 4.82
C PRO A 73 -5.22 30.08 4.09
N LEU A 74 -5.20 30.22 2.75
CA LEU A 74 -4.03 29.92 1.91
C LEU A 74 -2.74 30.55 2.43
N LEU A 75 -2.83 31.79 2.92
CA LEU A 75 -1.70 32.56 3.41
C LEU A 75 -1.11 32.01 4.72
N THR A 76 -1.95 31.35 5.53
CA THR A 76 -1.54 30.66 6.76
C THR A 76 -1.00 29.27 6.44
N MET A 77 -1.62 28.57 5.48
CA MET A 77 -1.17 27.26 5.01
C MET A 77 0.29 27.31 4.50
N LEU A 78 0.66 28.35 3.73
CA LEU A 78 2.01 28.53 3.20
C LEU A 78 3.07 28.92 4.23
N LYS A 79 2.67 29.36 5.43
CA LYS A 79 3.61 29.77 6.51
C LYS A 79 3.89 28.66 7.51
N GLU A 80 3.05 27.64 7.55
CA GLU A 80 3.10 26.55 8.53
C GLU A 80 3.58 25.21 7.94
N ILE A 81 3.76 25.14 6.62
CA ILE A 81 4.49 24.07 5.90
C ILE A 81 5.98 24.41 5.93
#